data_AF-A0A4Q5WW95-F1
#
_entry.id   AF-A0A4Q5WW95-F1
#
_cell.length_a   1.000
_cell.length_b   1.000
_cell.length_c   1.000
_cell.angle_alpha   90.00
_cell.angle_beta   90.00
_cell.angle_gamma   90.00
#
_symmetry.space_group_name_H-M   'P 1'
#
loop_
_entity.id
_entity.type
_entity.pdbx_description
1 polymer ?
#
loop_
_entity_poly.entity_id
_entity_poly.type
_entity_poly.pdbx_seq_one_letter_code
_entity_poly.pdbx_strand_id
1 'polypeptide(L)'
;MSDGEAGADAVSGARATVDPATLAALPLPARRLLEQSLSEARYRERIAALYIVPPTQGAVERGLKRQFLQRHRYSHVTAAARVLLAVCASPGKRFDYAAFHALTGHSDTGIYKLVRNLLRAQLLHRSGFKQFVLGEAALDLLERGLEGA
;
A
#
# COMPACT_ATOMS: atom_id res chain seq x y z
N MET A 1 -9.79 38.07 -30.26
CA MET A 1 -10.59 37.26 -29.31
C MET A 1 -10.51 35.84 -29.82
N SER A 2 -9.62 35.05 -29.25
CA SER A 2 -9.36 33.67 -29.66
C SER A 2 -9.45 32.84 -28.39
N ASP A 3 -10.59 32.18 -28.22
CA ASP A 3 -10.83 31.23 -27.17
C ASP A 3 -10.05 29.94 -27.51
N GLY A 4 -8.96 29.73 -26.79
CA GLY A 4 -8.21 28.48 -26.81
C GLY A 4 -8.83 27.51 -25.81
N GLU A 5 -9.60 26.55 -26.32
CA GLU A 5 -10.18 25.45 -25.54
C GLU A 5 -9.07 24.65 -24.83
N ALA A 6 -9.08 24.73 -23.50
CA ALA A 6 -8.37 23.80 -22.65
C ALA A 6 -9.11 22.46 -22.68
N GLY A 7 -8.63 21.53 -23.51
CA GLY A 7 -8.99 20.12 -23.44
C GLY A 7 -8.47 19.53 -22.14
N ALA A 8 -9.28 19.63 -21.08
CA ALA A 8 -9.09 18.87 -19.86
C ALA A 8 -9.36 17.40 -20.19
N ASP A 9 -8.28 16.65 -20.43
CA ASP A 9 -8.31 15.19 -20.48
C ASP A 9 -8.88 14.67 -19.15
N ALA A 10 -10.16 14.36 -19.19
CA ALA A 10 -10.84 13.56 -18.19
C ALA A 10 -10.24 12.15 -18.27
N VAL A 11 -9.15 11.93 -17.53
CA VAL A 11 -8.66 10.59 -17.21
C VAL A 11 -9.68 9.95 -16.27
N SER A 12 -10.79 9.52 -16.85
CA SER A 12 -11.80 8.71 -16.19
C SER A 12 -11.18 7.37 -15.87
N GLY A 13 -11.16 7.02 -14.57
CA GLY A 13 -10.66 5.77 -14.01
C GLY A 13 -11.47 4.56 -14.46
N ALA A 14 -11.39 4.24 -15.75
CA ALA A 14 -11.79 2.95 -16.26
C ALA A 14 -10.77 1.94 -15.71
N ARG A 15 -11.17 1.20 -14.66
CA ARG A 15 -10.47 -0.01 -14.23
C ARG A 15 -10.20 -0.82 -15.50
N ALA A 16 -8.94 -0.96 -15.88
CA ALA A 16 -8.56 -1.73 -17.06
C ALA A 16 -8.99 -3.19 -16.83
N THR A 17 -10.16 -3.55 -17.35
CA THR A 17 -10.68 -4.91 -17.33
C THR A 17 -10.39 -5.52 -18.68
N VAL A 18 -9.41 -6.41 -18.73
CA VAL A 18 -9.21 -7.29 -19.89
C VAL A 18 -10.21 -8.43 -19.76
N ASP A 19 -10.94 -8.69 -20.83
CA ASP A 19 -11.87 -9.82 -20.91
C ASP A 19 -11.13 -11.16 -20.67
N PRO A 20 -11.62 -12.03 -19.77
CA PRO A 20 -10.98 -13.30 -19.46
C PRO A 20 -10.83 -14.23 -20.67
N ALA A 21 -11.73 -14.17 -21.67
CA ALA A 21 -11.60 -14.97 -22.88
C ALA A 21 -10.42 -14.49 -23.74
N THR A 22 -10.27 -13.17 -23.87
CA THR A 22 -9.10 -12.53 -24.53
C THR A 22 -7.79 -12.88 -23.81
N LEU A 23 -7.78 -12.91 -22.47
CA LEU A 23 -6.60 -13.28 -21.68
C LEU A 23 -6.21 -14.76 -21.87
N ALA A 24 -7.20 -15.65 -21.97
CA ALA A 24 -6.99 -17.08 -22.14
C ALA A 24 -6.48 -17.46 -23.55
N ALA A 25 -6.75 -16.63 -24.56
CA ALA A 25 -6.28 -16.84 -25.94
C ALA A 25 -4.79 -16.49 -26.14
N LEU A 26 -4.15 -15.81 -25.19
CA LEU A 26 -2.75 -15.41 -25.29
C LEU A 26 -1.79 -16.57 -24.97
N PRO A 27 -0.62 -16.64 -25.63
CA PRO A 27 0.48 -17.50 -25.21
C PRO A 27 0.87 -17.22 -23.75
N LEU A 28 1.21 -18.28 -22.99
CA LEU A 28 1.56 -18.19 -21.57
C LEU A 28 2.53 -17.05 -21.19
N PRO A 29 3.64 -16.78 -21.91
CA PRO A 29 4.52 -15.67 -21.55
C PRO A 29 3.84 -14.31 -21.70
N ALA A 30 3.07 -14.11 -22.77
CA ALA A 30 2.33 -12.86 -23.00
C ALA A 30 1.22 -12.66 -21.97
N ARG A 31 0.51 -13.74 -21.62
CA ARG A 31 -0.49 -13.74 -20.56
C ARG A 31 0.11 -13.32 -19.21
N ARG A 32 1.25 -13.91 -18.81
CA ARG A 32 1.94 -13.54 -17.55
C ARG A 32 2.38 -12.09 -17.52
N LEU A 33 2.93 -11.58 -18.63
CA LEU A 33 3.32 -10.17 -18.73
C LEU A 33 2.12 -9.23 -18.60
N LEU A 34 1.00 -9.57 -19.23
CA LEU A 34 -0.23 -8.78 -19.14
C LEU A 34 -0.82 -8.83 -17.72
N GLU A 35 -0.91 -10.01 -17.10
CA GLU A 35 -1.37 -10.18 -15.72
C GLU A 35 -0.51 -9.37 -14.74
N GLN A 36 0.82 -9.40 -14.91
CA GLN A 36 1.75 -8.61 -14.11
C GLN A 36 1.53 -7.11 -14.31
N SER A 37 1.40 -6.66 -15.56
CA SER A 37 1.18 -5.24 -15.90
C SER A 37 -0.14 -4.72 -15.33
N LEU A 38 -1.21 -5.51 -15.41
CA LEU A 38 -2.52 -5.18 -14.83
C LEU A 38 -2.46 -5.13 -13.31
N SER A 39 -1.77 -6.09 -12.67
CA SER A 39 -1.56 -6.10 -11.23
C SER A 39 -0.81 -4.85 -10.76
N GLU A 40 0.26 -4.47 -11.46
CA GLU A 40 1.02 -3.26 -11.15
C GLU A 40 0.20 -1.98 -11.37
N ALA A 41 -0.60 -1.90 -12.44
CA ALA A 41 -1.48 -0.77 -12.68
C ALA A 41 -2.52 -0.61 -11.55
N ARG A 42 -3.16 -1.70 -11.13
CA ARG A 42 -4.10 -1.72 -10.00
C ARG A 42 -3.42 -1.33 -8.69
N TYR A 43 -2.23 -1.85 -8.43
CA TYR A 43 -1.46 -1.47 -7.25
C TYR A 43 -1.20 0.04 -7.20
N ARG A 44 -0.76 0.63 -8.32
CA ARG A 44 -0.51 2.08 -8.43
C ARG A 44 -1.79 2.90 -8.24
N GLU A 45 -2.90 2.47 -8.82
CA GLU A 45 -4.21 3.11 -8.66
C GLU A 45 -4.65 3.13 -7.19
N ARG A 46 -4.55 1.99 -6.49
CA ARG A 46 -4.90 1.86 -5.07
C ARG A 46 -4.04 2.78 -4.19
N ILE A 47 -2.72 2.79 -4.42
CA ILE A 47 -1.81 3.71 -3.72
C ILE A 47 -2.16 5.17 -3.98
N ALA A 48 -2.48 5.53 -5.24
CA ALA A 48 -2.85 6.90 -5.59
C ALA A 48 -4.13 7.34 -4.86
N ALA A 49 -5.14 6.45 -4.77
CA ALA A 49 -6.35 6.72 -4.01
C ALA A 49 -6.06 6.97 -2.52
N LEU A 50 -5.20 6.13 -1.92
CA LEU A 50 -4.76 6.28 -0.53
C LEU A 50 -3.92 7.54 -0.28
N TYR A 51 -3.31 8.12 -1.32
CA TYR A 51 -2.60 9.38 -1.21
C TYR A 51 -3.55 10.59 -1.23
N ILE A 52 -4.60 10.53 -2.05
CA ILE A 52 -5.62 11.59 -2.16
C ILE A 52 -6.44 11.67 -0.88
N VAL A 53 -6.91 10.53 -0.38
CA VAL A 53 -7.64 10.43 0.88
C VAL A 53 -6.89 9.46 1.77
N PRO A 54 -6.02 9.94 2.68
CA PRO A 54 -5.27 9.06 3.55
C PRO A 54 -6.15 8.54 4.70
N PRO A 55 -6.06 7.24 5.05
CA PRO A 55 -6.79 6.72 6.19
C PRO A 55 -6.23 7.29 7.49
N THR A 56 -7.12 7.52 8.45
CA THR A 56 -6.68 8.01 9.77
C THR A 56 -5.88 6.94 10.51
N GLN A 57 -4.88 7.34 11.30
CA GLN A 57 -4.10 6.40 12.11
C GLN A 57 -4.99 5.54 13.01
N GLY A 58 -6.03 6.12 13.60
CA GLY A 58 -6.97 5.39 14.45
C GLY A 58 -7.74 4.29 13.71
N ALA A 59 -8.15 4.53 12.45
CA ALA A 59 -8.80 3.50 11.63
C ALA A 59 -7.84 2.33 11.34
N VAL A 60 -6.60 2.64 10.98
CA VAL A 60 -5.55 1.65 10.74
C VAL A 60 -5.23 0.85 12.00
N GLU A 61 -5.09 1.50 13.16
CA GLU A 61 -4.86 0.84 14.45
C GLU A 61 -5.99 -0.13 14.80
N ARG A 62 -7.26 0.27 14.63
CA ARG A 62 -8.42 -0.61 14.86
C ARG A 62 -8.39 -1.81 13.93
N GLY A 63 -8.13 -1.62 12.64
CA GLY A 63 -8.03 -2.71 11.66
C GLY A 63 -6.92 -3.70 12.04
N LEU A 64 -5.73 -3.18 12.35
CA LEU A 64 -4.58 -3.98 12.76
C LEU A 64 -4.87 -4.77 14.03
N LYS A 65 -5.44 -4.12 15.05
CA LYS A 65 -5.77 -4.76 16.32
C LYS A 65 -6.80 -5.88 16.13
N ARG A 66 -7.79 -5.70 15.25
CA ARG A 66 -8.84 -6.69 14.99
C ARG A 66 -8.36 -7.88 14.17
N GLN A 67 -7.52 -7.66 13.16
CA GLN A 67 -7.24 -8.69 12.14
C GLN A 67 -5.84 -9.31 12.26
N PHE A 68 -4.81 -8.53 12.57
CA PHE A 68 -3.42 -8.98 12.44
C PHE A 68 -2.67 -9.06 13.78
N LEU A 69 -2.98 -8.14 14.70
CA LEU A 69 -2.18 -7.87 15.91
C LEU A 69 -3.00 -7.99 17.20
N GLN A 70 -4.02 -8.87 17.23
CA GLN A 70 -4.95 -9.05 18.36
C GLN A 70 -4.27 -9.20 19.72
N ARG A 71 -3.18 -9.99 19.78
CA ARG A 71 -2.45 -10.28 21.03
C ARG A 71 -1.35 -9.27 21.37
N HIS A 72 -1.10 -8.28 20.50
CA HIS A 72 -0.04 -7.31 20.72
C HIS A 72 -0.52 -6.13 21.57
N ARG A 73 0.42 -5.52 22.31
CA ARG A 73 0.18 -4.29 23.06
C ARG A 73 -0.20 -3.14 22.13
N TYR A 74 -1.00 -2.20 22.62
CA TYR A 74 -1.46 -1.06 21.81
C TYR A 74 -0.30 -0.24 21.24
N SER A 75 0.78 -0.03 22.01
CA SER A 75 1.99 0.65 21.53
C SER A 75 2.62 -0.01 20.29
N HIS A 76 2.59 -1.34 20.19
CA HIS A 76 3.08 -2.07 19.03
C HIS A 76 2.16 -1.89 17.82
N VAL A 77 0.84 -1.84 18.06
CA VAL A 77 -0.15 -1.58 17.01
C VAL A 77 -0.04 -0.15 16.48
N THR A 78 0.14 0.84 17.36
CA THR A 78 0.39 2.24 16.97
C THR A 78 1.67 2.36 16.14
N ALA A 79 2.76 1.72 16.56
CA ALA A 79 4.00 1.74 15.77
C ALA A 79 3.81 1.06 14.40
N ALA A 80 3.11 -0.07 14.34
CA ALA A 80 2.77 -0.74 13.08
C ALA A 80 1.93 0.16 12.15
N ALA A 81 0.90 0.82 12.68
CA ALA A 81 0.04 1.71 11.91
C ALA A 81 0.84 2.86 11.29
N ARG A 82 1.71 3.51 12.10
CA ARG A 82 2.60 4.56 11.62
C ARG A 82 3.54 4.07 10.52
N VAL A 83 4.07 2.86 10.66
CA VAL A 83 4.93 2.26 9.63
C VAL A 83 4.19 2.07 8.32
N LEU A 84 2.98 1.49 8.35
CA LEU A 84 2.20 1.26 7.14
C LEU A 84 1.81 2.56 6.45
N LEU A 85 1.39 3.58 7.21
CA LEU A 85 1.09 4.90 6.68
C LEU A 85 2.33 5.56 6.04
N ALA A 86 3.49 5.47 6.69
CA ALA A 86 4.74 6.02 6.14
C ALA A 86 5.17 5.32 4.84
N VAL A 87 5.02 3.99 4.75
CA VAL A 87 5.30 3.24 3.52
C VAL A 87 4.28 3.60 2.43
N CYS A 88 3.01 3.75 2.79
CA CYS A 88 1.95 4.16 1.86
C CYS A 88 2.25 5.52 1.23
N ALA A 89 2.72 6.49 2.03
CA ALA A 89 3.05 7.83 1.56
C ALA A 89 4.32 7.89 0.70
N SER A 90 5.11 6.81 0.64
CA SER A 90 6.40 6.76 -0.07
C SER A 90 6.78 5.34 -0.47
N PRO A 91 5.99 4.69 -1.34
CA PRO A 91 6.20 3.29 -1.73
C PRO A 91 7.55 3.11 -2.42
N GLY A 92 8.27 2.04 -2.06
CA GLY A 92 9.55 1.69 -2.69
C GLY A 92 10.73 2.61 -2.34
N LYS A 93 10.52 3.67 -1.53
CA LYS A 93 11.64 4.42 -0.97
C LYS A 93 12.45 3.56 -0.01
N ARG A 94 13.74 3.89 0.10
CA ARG A 94 14.60 3.23 1.07
C ARG A 94 14.14 3.59 2.49
N PHE A 95 14.13 2.57 3.34
CA PHE A 95 13.77 2.66 4.75
C PHE A 95 14.89 3.37 5.50
N ASP A 96 14.59 4.58 5.97
CA ASP A 96 15.46 5.35 6.84
C ASP A 96 15.15 5.03 8.30
N TYR A 97 16.02 4.24 8.93
CA TYR A 97 15.85 3.82 10.32
C TYR A 97 15.76 4.99 11.29
N ALA A 98 16.48 6.11 11.04
CA ALA A 98 16.42 7.29 11.90
C ALA A 98 15.04 7.96 11.84
N ALA A 99 14.47 8.09 10.64
CA ALA A 99 13.11 8.61 10.46
C ALA A 99 12.07 7.70 11.14
N PHE A 100 12.21 6.37 11.01
CA PHE A 100 11.31 5.42 11.68
C PHE A 100 11.49 5.39 13.20
N HIS A 101 12.68 5.66 13.71
CA HIS A 101 12.92 5.86 15.14
C HIS A 101 12.15 7.07 15.65
N ALA A 102 12.26 8.21 14.99
CA ALA A 102 11.50 9.41 15.34
C ALA A 102 9.99 9.18 15.25
N LEU A 103 9.53 8.46 14.23
CA LEU A 103 8.12 8.18 14.00
C LEU A 103 7.51 7.24 15.05
N THR A 104 8.23 6.17 15.42
CA THR A 104 7.69 5.08 16.25
C THR A 104 8.12 5.14 17.70
N GLY A 105 9.18 5.89 18.04
CA GLY A 105 9.81 5.90 19.36
C GLY A 105 10.50 4.59 19.73
N HIS A 106 10.73 3.69 18.78
CA HIS A 106 11.38 2.40 19.00
C HIS A 106 12.85 2.46 18.58
N SER A 107 13.71 1.73 19.29
CA SER A 107 15.10 1.51 18.88
C SER A 107 15.19 0.77 17.54
N ASP A 108 16.36 0.83 16.88
CA ASP A 108 16.61 0.15 15.61
C ASP A 108 16.27 -1.34 15.65
N THR A 109 16.66 -2.03 16.74
CA THR A 109 16.32 -3.43 16.97
C THR A 109 14.81 -3.63 17.13
N GLY A 110 14.11 -2.69 17.77
CA GLY A 110 12.65 -2.68 17.89
C GLY A 110 11.97 -2.52 16.54
N ILE A 111 12.42 -1.57 15.72
CA ILE A 111 11.93 -1.33 14.36
C ILE A 111 12.19 -2.55 13.48
N TYR A 112 13.38 -3.14 13.55
CA TYR A 112 13.69 -4.36 12.80
C TYR A 112 12.72 -5.50 13.14
N LYS A 113 12.44 -5.74 14.43
CA LYS A 113 11.46 -6.76 14.87
C LYS A 113 10.05 -6.41 14.41
N LEU A 114 9.66 -5.15 14.50
CA LEU A 114 8.36 -4.66 14.02
C LEU A 114 8.20 -4.92 12.51
N VAL A 115 9.14 -4.48 11.69
CA VAL A 115 9.12 -4.71 10.24
C VAL A 115 9.11 -6.20 9.93
N ARG A 116 9.90 -7.01 10.65
CA ARG A 116 9.87 -8.48 10.47
C ARG A 116 8.51 -9.09 10.77
N ASN A 117 7.80 -8.58 11.77
CA ASN A 117 6.43 -9.03 12.07
C ASN A 117 5.46 -8.62 10.95
N LEU A 118 5.58 -7.40 10.42
CA LEU A 118 4.75 -6.93 9.30
C LEU A 118 4.99 -7.73 8.01
N LEU A 119 6.24 -8.11 7.73
CA LEU A 119 6.58 -9.01 6.62
C LEU A 119 5.94 -10.40 6.81
N ARG A 120 6.02 -10.96 8.03
CA ARG A 120 5.40 -12.26 8.34
C ARG A 120 3.87 -12.24 8.23
N ALA A 121 3.26 -11.11 8.56
CA ALA A 121 1.84 -10.87 8.40
C ALA A 121 1.42 -10.54 6.96
N GLN A 122 2.35 -10.54 6.00
CA GLN A 122 2.12 -10.16 4.59
C GLN A 122 1.56 -8.73 4.42
N LEU A 123 1.80 -7.86 5.41
CA LEU A 123 1.43 -6.45 5.35
C LEU A 123 2.48 -5.62 4.60
N LEU A 124 3.72 -6.11 4.56
CA LEU A 124 4.80 -5.54 3.77
C LEU A 124 5.45 -6.61 2.90
N HIS A 125 6.00 -6.19 1.77
CA HIS A 125 6.94 -6.98 0.96
C HIS A 125 8.24 -6.23 0.76
N ARG A 126 9.32 -6.98 0.56
CA ARG A 126 10.62 -6.41 0.23
C ARG A 126 10.75 -6.26 -1.28
N SER A 127 10.88 -5.04 -1.77
CA SER A 127 11.11 -4.75 -3.20
C SER A 127 12.59 -4.56 -3.54
N GLY A 128 13.44 -4.35 -2.54
CA GLY A 128 14.87 -4.13 -2.74
C GLY A 128 15.69 -4.10 -1.45
N PHE A 129 16.93 -3.63 -1.52
CA PHE A 129 17.76 -3.45 -0.33
C PHE A 129 17.21 -2.32 0.53
N LYS A 130 16.71 -2.66 1.73
CA LYS A 130 16.00 -1.75 2.62
C LYS A 130 14.83 -1.03 1.92
N GLN A 131 14.18 -1.64 0.94
CA GLN A 131 13.01 -1.06 0.29
C GLN A 131 11.81 -1.96 0.52
N PHE A 132 10.71 -1.35 0.93
CA PHE A 132 9.49 -2.04 1.28
C PHE A 132 8.31 -1.42 0.56
N VAL A 133 7.36 -2.27 0.21
CA VAL A 133 6.08 -1.92 -0.41
C VAL A 133 4.97 -2.55 0.41
N LEU A 134 3.78 -1.98 0.35
CA LEU A 134 2.60 -2.58 0.98
C LEU A 134 2.23 -3.89 0.31
N GLY A 135 1.82 -4.88 1.11
CA GLY A 135 1.17 -6.08 0.59
C GLY A 135 -0.32 -5.88 0.39
N GLU A 136 -0.95 -6.80 -0.34
CA GLU A 136 -2.40 -6.79 -0.62
C GLU A 136 -3.22 -6.66 0.66
N ALA A 137 -2.88 -7.42 1.70
CA ALA A 137 -3.56 -7.38 2.99
C ALA A 137 -3.46 -6.01 3.68
N ALA A 138 -2.35 -5.29 3.48
CA ALA A 138 -2.21 -3.93 4.01
C ALA A 138 -3.00 -2.91 3.18
N LEU A 139 -3.03 -3.04 1.86
CA LEU A 139 -3.86 -2.19 1.00
C LEU A 139 -5.34 -2.34 1.35
N ASP A 140 -5.84 -3.58 1.47
CA ASP A 140 -7.23 -3.86 1.87
C ASP A 140 -7.56 -3.23 3.23
N LEU A 141 -6.62 -3.31 4.19
CA LEU A 141 -6.78 -2.73 5.51
C LEU A 141 -6.82 -1.20 5.46
N LEU A 142 -5.95 -0.58 4.66
CA LEU A 142 -5.87 0.88 4.52
C LEU A 142 -7.10 1.44 3.81
N GLU A 143 -7.59 0.75 2.77
CA GLU A 143 -8.79 1.15 2.01
C GLU A 143 -10.06 1.06 2.86
N ARG A 144 -10.25 -0.02 3.63
CA ARG A 144 -11.35 -0.10 4.60
C ARG A 144 -11.25 0.98 5.69
N GLY A 145 -10.04 1.46 5.95
CA GLY A 145 -9.81 2.60 6.84
C GLY A 145 -10.40 3.91 6.31
N LEU A 146 -10.63 4.02 5.00
CA LEU A 146 -11.33 5.15 4.37
C LEU A 146 -12.84 5.07 4.55
N GLU A 147 -13.41 3.86 4.48
CA GLU A 147 -14.86 3.63 4.55
C GLU A 147 -15.45 3.82 5.95
N GLY A 148 -14.61 3.74 6.99
CA GLY A 148 -14.99 3.88 8.40
C GLY A 148 -14.40 5.10 9.10
N ALA A 149 -14.00 6.12 8.34
CA ALA A 149 -13.47 7.41 8.82
C ALA A 149 -14.55 8.50 8.82
#